data_AF-A0AAU1SSV2-F1
#
_entry.id   AF-A0AAU1SSV2-F1
#
_cell.length_a   1.000
_cell.length_b   1.000
_cell.length_c   1.000
_cell.angle_alpha   90.00
_cell.angle_beta   90.00
_cell.angle_gamma   90.00
#
_symmetry.space_group_name_H-M   'P 1'
#
loop_
_entity.id
_entity.type
_entity.pdbx_description
1 polymer ?
#
loop_
_entity_poly.entity_id
_entity_poly.type
_entity_poly.pdbx_seq_one_letter_code
_entity_poly.pdbx_strand_id
1 'polypeptide(L)'
;MELSRRTLLASAAAGSAATALGGTAHASASASGNRRPVKEPFGQLADGTRIYRWSLENGGTRLKVLSYGGIIQSLEIPDRHGRYVNVSLGYDTIEGYVTGTTFFGSTIGRYGNRIANGRFTLDGTTYQLSVNDGVNSLHGGAKGFNTRVWDVEDFTSGSDVGLKLHYTSVDGEMGYPGTLKVTVTYTLGASGDWRIDYEATTNKATVVNLTNHTYYNLAGEGSGGIYDHELTLAASRYTPTDSGLIPTGERAKVAGTPFDFRSAKPIGRDIRTAHPQLVTAKGFDHNWVLDKGITARPVHFATLRDPSSGRTLKIATDQPGVQFYSGNFLDGTLTGPSGRTYRQGDGLCLETQHFPDSPNRPAFPSTVLRPGETYRTTTVHSFSA
;
A
#
# COMPACT_ATOMS: atom_id res chain seq x y z
N MET A 1 -54.00 -14.90 -32.98
CA MET A 1 -54.18 -13.57 -33.62
C MET A 1 -52.83 -12.87 -33.53
N GLU A 2 -51.92 -13.17 -34.47
CA GLU A 2 -51.83 -12.55 -35.80
C GLU A 2 -51.40 -11.08 -35.72
N LEU A 3 -50.13 -10.81 -36.07
CA LEU A 3 -49.65 -10.26 -37.36
C LEU A 3 -49.43 -8.74 -37.21
N SER A 4 -48.45 -8.07 -37.79
CA SER A 4 -47.36 -8.44 -38.68
C SER A 4 -46.40 -7.25 -38.78
N ARG A 5 -45.15 -7.58 -39.08
CA ARG A 5 -44.14 -6.71 -39.70
C ARG A 5 -44.68 -5.96 -40.92
N ARG A 6 -44.16 -4.75 -41.17
CA ARG A 6 -44.07 -4.18 -42.51
C ARG A 6 -42.65 -3.75 -42.83
N THR A 7 -42.12 -4.45 -43.83
CA THR A 7 -40.94 -4.18 -44.65
C THR A 7 -41.24 -3.04 -45.62
N LEU A 8 -40.25 -2.20 -45.92
CA LEU A 8 -40.17 -1.46 -47.18
C LEU A 8 -38.73 -1.55 -47.70
N LEU A 9 -38.61 -2.11 -48.90
CA LEU A 9 -37.43 -2.22 -49.75
C LEU A 9 -37.52 -1.13 -50.84
N ALA A 10 -36.39 -0.51 -51.18
CA ALA A 10 -36.03 0.03 -52.51
C ALA A 10 -34.60 0.61 -52.39
N SER A 11 -33.55 -0.13 -52.76
CA SER A 11 -32.95 -0.29 -54.10
C SER A 11 -31.88 0.77 -54.46
N ALA A 12 -30.64 0.29 -54.35
CA ALA A 12 -29.37 0.63 -54.99
C ALA A 12 -29.30 1.74 -56.07
N ALA A 13 -28.25 2.56 -55.95
CA ALA A 13 -27.47 3.05 -57.07
C ALA A 13 -25.97 2.94 -56.74
N ALA A 14 -25.24 2.24 -57.60
CA ALA A 14 -23.80 2.04 -57.54
C ALA A 14 -23.05 3.28 -58.05
N GLY A 15 -22.00 3.68 -57.33
CA GLY A 15 -21.06 4.70 -57.75
C GLY A 15 -19.67 4.35 -57.24
N SER A 16 -18.87 3.77 -58.13
CA SER A 16 -17.47 3.41 -57.89
C SER A 16 -16.61 4.65 -57.80
N ALA A 17 -15.92 4.85 -56.67
CA ALA A 17 -14.77 5.74 -56.57
C ALA A 17 -13.69 5.04 -55.73
N ALA A 18 -12.65 4.59 -56.42
CA ALA A 18 -11.44 4.06 -55.82
C ALA A 18 -10.57 5.22 -55.33
N THR A 19 -10.22 5.24 -54.04
CA THR A 19 -9.12 6.06 -53.53
C THR A 19 -8.45 5.40 -52.32
N ALA A 20 -7.19 5.04 -52.53
CA ALA A 20 -6.07 4.92 -51.60
C ALA A 20 -6.29 4.25 -50.23
N LEU A 21 -5.76 3.03 -50.12
CA LEU A 21 -5.31 2.40 -48.87
C LEU A 21 -4.24 3.30 -48.21
N GLY A 22 -4.69 4.27 -47.41
CA GLY A 22 -3.86 4.98 -46.45
C GLY A 22 -3.74 4.14 -45.18
N GLY A 23 -2.78 3.23 -45.15
CA GLY A 23 -2.33 2.62 -43.90
C GLY A 23 -1.80 3.72 -42.99
N THR A 24 -2.62 4.16 -42.03
CA THR A 24 -2.12 4.97 -40.93
C THR A 24 -1.38 4.02 -39.99
N ALA A 25 -0.08 3.86 -40.26
CA ALA A 25 0.86 3.38 -39.28
C ALA A 25 0.55 4.11 -37.96
N HIS A 26 0.10 3.36 -36.95
CA HIS A 26 0.11 3.83 -35.58
C HIS A 26 1.57 4.10 -35.24
N ALA A 27 1.97 5.36 -35.37
CA ALA A 27 3.22 5.84 -34.84
C ALA A 27 3.15 5.64 -33.33
N SER A 28 3.77 4.56 -32.85
CA SER A 28 4.27 4.46 -31.49
C SER A 28 5.33 5.54 -31.33
N ALA A 29 4.90 6.76 -31.06
CA ALA A 29 5.76 7.83 -30.63
C ALA A 29 5.56 7.98 -29.12
N SER A 30 6.45 7.31 -28.39
CA SER A 30 6.78 7.59 -27.00
C SER A 30 6.90 9.10 -26.78
N ALA A 31 5.98 9.66 -26.01
CA ALA A 31 6.18 10.94 -25.35
C ALA A 31 6.13 10.74 -23.82
N SER A 32 6.86 9.74 -23.32
CA SER A 32 7.21 9.65 -21.90
C SER A 32 8.40 10.58 -21.62
N GLY A 33 8.18 11.88 -21.84
CA GLY A 33 9.08 12.90 -21.31
C GLY A 33 8.98 12.88 -19.79
N ASN A 34 10.12 13.04 -19.11
CA ASN A 34 10.20 13.09 -17.65
C ASN A 34 9.39 14.31 -17.15
N ARG A 35 8.11 14.10 -16.81
CA ARG A 35 7.20 15.19 -16.42
C ARG A 35 7.43 15.49 -14.96
N ARG A 36 7.89 16.71 -14.68
CA ARG A 36 8.02 17.23 -13.32
C ARG A 36 6.70 17.00 -12.55
N PRO A 37 6.75 16.59 -11.27
CA PRO A 37 5.54 16.43 -10.47
C PRO A 37 4.68 17.70 -10.45
N VAL A 38 3.36 17.53 -10.54
CA VAL A 38 2.40 18.64 -10.57
C VAL A 38 1.72 18.78 -9.22
N LYS A 39 1.82 19.96 -8.61
CA LYS A 39 1.18 20.31 -7.33
C LYS A 39 -0.17 20.98 -7.55
N GLU A 40 -1.20 20.50 -6.88
CA GLU A 40 -2.55 21.09 -6.91
C GLU A 40 -3.18 21.11 -5.49
N PRO A 41 -4.06 22.08 -5.18
CA PRO A 41 -4.84 22.03 -3.94
C PRO A 41 -5.73 20.80 -3.89
N PHE A 42 -5.80 20.14 -2.73
CA PHE A 42 -6.71 19.00 -2.51
C PHE A 42 -7.81 19.33 -1.48
N GLY A 43 -7.49 20.16 -0.49
CA GLY A 43 -8.44 20.56 0.54
C GLY A 43 -7.75 21.34 1.66
N GLN A 44 -8.44 21.47 2.78
CA GLN A 44 -7.94 22.18 3.96
C GLN A 44 -8.39 21.46 5.23
N LEU A 45 -7.52 21.44 6.25
CA LEU A 45 -7.90 20.94 7.58
C LEU A 45 -8.74 21.99 8.33
N ALA A 46 -9.38 21.57 9.42
CA ALA A 46 -10.24 22.42 10.23
C ALA A 46 -9.50 23.64 10.83
N ASP A 47 -8.18 23.55 11.02
CA ASP A 47 -7.34 24.65 11.52
C ASP A 47 -6.87 25.62 10.42
N GLY A 48 -7.29 25.40 9.17
CA GLY A 48 -6.89 26.20 8.02
C GLY A 48 -5.62 25.70 7.31
N THR A 49 -5.00 24.61 7.74
CA THR A 49 -3.82 24.05 7.07
C THR A 49 -4.19 23.53 5.68
N ARG A 50 -3.52 24.04 4.63
CA ARG A 50 -3.78 23.64 3.24
C ARG A 50 -3.14 22.28 2.94
N ILE A 51 -3.90 21.41 2.28
CA ILE A 51 -3.43 20.11 1.81
C ILE A 51 -3.29 20.13 0.30
N TYR A 52 -2.18 19.59 -0.18
CA TYR A 52 -1.85 19.53 -1.59
C TYR A 52 -1.81 18.08 -2.06
N ARG A 53 -2.22 17.86 -3.31
CA ARG A 53 -2.00 16.63 -4.07
C ARG A 53 -0.87 16.86 -5.06
N TRP A 54 -0.04 15.85 -5.23
CA TRP A 54 1.08 15.82 -6.14
C TRP A 54 0.89 14.68 -7.13
N SER A 55 0.81 15.00 -8.41
CA SER A 55 0.65 14.03 -9.49
C SER A 55 1.99 13.73 -10.16
N LEU A 56 2.34 12.44 -10.27
CA LEU A 56 3.54 11.93 -10.92
C LEU A 56 3.13 10.92 -12.00
N GLU A 57 3.85 10.91 -13.12
CA GLU A 57 3.67 9.94 -14.20
C GLU A 57 5.03 9.58 -14.77
N ASN A 58 5.34 8.28 -14.81
CA ASN A 58 6.54 7.77 -15.48
C ASN A 58 6.35 6.30 -15.87
N GLY A 59 6.95 5.87 -16.98
CA GLY A 59 6.95 4.47 -17.43
C GLY A 59 5.59 3.75 -17.45
N GLY A 60 4.48 4.47 -17.63
CA GLY A 60 3.12 3.92 -17.63
C GLY A 60 2.46 3.77 -16.25
N THR A 61 3.11 4.23 -15.18
CA THR A 61 2.54 4.33 -13.83
C THR A 61 2.16 5.78 -13.55
N ARG A 62 0.94 5.99 -13.01
CA ARG A 62 0.49 7.30 -12.51
C ARG A 62 0.22 7.23 -11.02
N LEU A 63 0.80 8.16 -10.27
CA LEU A 63 0.70 8.22 -8.82
C LEU A 63 0.18 9.59 -8.40
N LYS A 64 -0.77 9.63 -7.45
CA LYS A 64 -1.13 10.86 -6.75
C LYS A 64 -0.85 10.72 -5.26
N VAL A 65 -0.08 11.65 -4.72
CA VAL A 65 0.36 11.67 -3.33
C VAL A 65 -0.16 12.91 -2.62
N LEU A 66 -0.69 12.76 -1.40
CA LEU A 66 -1.11 13.89 -0.58
C LEU A 66 0.01 14.34 0.35
N SER A 67 0.09 15.66 0.60
CA SER A 67 0.92 16.19 1.69
C SER A 67 0.40 15.77 3.07
N TYR A 68 -0.87 15.41 3.18
CA TYR A 68 -1.44 14.78 4.38
C TYR A 68 -1.10 13.28 4.40
N GLY A 69 -0.52 12.80 5.51
CA GLY A 69 -0.18 11.41 5.76
C GLY A 69 0.86 10.80 4.82
N GLY A 70 1.42 11.56 3.89
CA GLY A 70 2.17 11.03 2.76
C GLY A 70 1.37 10.01 1.95
N ILE A 71 0.05 10.20 1.89
CA ILE A 71 -0.92 9.21 1.41
C ILE A 71 -0.79 9.02 -0.10
N ILE A 72 -0.81 7.76 -0.53
CA ILE A 72 -1.08 7.38 -1.92
C ILE A 72 -2.59 7.44 -2.16
N GLN A 73 -3.05 8.54 -2.76
CA GLN A 73 -4.47 8.76 -3.03
C GLN A 73 -4.97 7.98 -4.23
N SER A 74 -4.12 7.83 -5.25
CA SER A 74 -4.39 6.95 -6.39
C SER A 74 -3.09 6.40 -6.98
N LEU A 75 -3.22 5.20 -7.51
CA LEU A 75 -2.18 4.47 -8.23
C LEU A 75 -2.84 3.88 -9.47
N GLU A 76 -2.61 4.47 -10.64
CA GLU A 76 -3.24 4.03 -11.88
C GLU A 76 -2.24 3.26 -12.76
N ILE A 77 -2.64 2.04 -13.15
CA ILE A 77 -1.82 1.11 -13.93
C ILE A 77 -2.64 0.60 -15.13
N PRO A 78 -2.07 0.49 -16.35
CA PRO A 78 -2.76 -0.06 -17.50
C PRO A 78 -3.01 -1.57 -17.36
N ASP A 79 -4.10 -2.07 -17.94
CA ASP A 79 -4.30 -3.51 -18.16
C ASP A 79 -3.60 -3.98 -19.46
N ARG A 80 -3.76 -5.26 -19.81
CA ARG A 80 -3.21 -5.85 -21.04
C ARG A 80 -3.69 -5.20 -22.35
N HIS A 81 -4.75 -4.38 -22.27
CA HIS A 81 -5.32 -3.62 -23.38
C HIS A 81 -4.99 -2.12 -23.30
N GLY A 82 -4.11 -1.71 -22.38
CA GLY A 82 -3.69 -0.32 -22.19
C GLY A 82 -4.67 0.55 -21.41
N ARG A 83 -5.73 -0.03 -20.80
CA ARG A 83 -6.74 0.73 -20.05
C ARG A 83 -6.30 0.96 -18.61
N TYR A 84 -6.19 2.23 -18.22
CA TYR A 84 -5.83 2.62 -16.86
C TYR A 84 -7.01 2.49 -15.90
N VAL A 85 -6.72 2.02 -14.69
CA VAL A 85 -7.64 2.09 -13.54
C VAL A 85 -6.85 2.41 -12.29
N ASN A 86 -7.46 3.12 -11.34
CA ASN A 86 -6.92 3.24 -9.99
C ASN A 86 -7.04 1.89 -9.27
N VAL A 87 -5.89 1.32 -8.89
CA VAL A 87 -5.79 0.05 -8.15
C VAL A 87 -5.60 0.25 -6.65
N SER A 88 -5.59 1.49 -6.15
CA SER A 88 -5.51 1.83 -4.73
C SER A 88 -6.87 2.28 -4.19
N LEU A 89 -7.35 1.65 -3.13
CA LEU A 89 -8.52 2.15 -2.39
C LEU A 89 -8.15 3.44 -1.66
N GLY A 90 -9.14 4.31 -1.47
CA GLY A 90 -8.94 5.60 -0.81
C GLY A 90 -10.21 6.43 -0.75
N TYR A 91 -10.06 7.73 -0.54
CA TYR A 91 -11.12 8.72 -0.59
C TYR A 91 -10.84 9.79 -1.66
N ASP A 92 -11.89 10.46 -2.09
CA ASP A 92 -11.81 11.60 -3.01
C ASP A 92 -11.63 12.95 -2.31
N THR A 93 -11.85 13.01 -0.99
CA THR A 93 -11.80 14.27 -0.24
C THR A 93 -10.90 14.16 0.99
N ILE A 94 -10.38 15.30 1.45
CA ILE A 94 -9.55 15.35 2.66
C ILE A 94 -10.35 14.97 3.91
N GLU A 95 -11.64 15.30 3.97
CA GLU A 95 -12.53 14.97 5.08
C GLU A 95 -12.65 13.46 5.26
N GLY A 96 -12.72 12.72 4.15
CA GLY A 96 -12.71 11.25 4.18
C GLY A 96 -11.43 10.69 4.81
N TYR A 97 -10.27 11.24 4.47
CA TYR A 97 -9.00 10.83 5.07
C TYR A 97 -8.85 11.23 6.54
N VAL A 98 -9.37 12.41 6.92
CA VAL A 98 -9.28 12.90 8.31
C VAL A 98 -10.20 12.12 9.25
N THR A 99 -11.38 11.71 8.78
CA THR A 99 -12.37 10.98 9.59
C THR A 99 -12.24 9.47 9.48
N GLY A 100 -11.62 8.97 8.41
CA GLY A 100 -11.43 7.55 8.16
C GLY A 100 -10.44 6.90 9.12
N THR A 101 -10.70 5.63 9.44
CA THR A 101 -9.89 4.81 10.37
C THR A 101 -9.12 3.69 9.66
N THR A 102 -9.21 3.61 8.33
CA THR A 102 -8.69 2.50 7.53
C THR A 102 -7.23 2.65 7.10
N PHE A 103 -6.61 3.80 7.34
CA PHE A 103 -5.23 4.11 6.93
C PHE A 103 -4.95 4.05 5.42
N PHE A 104 -5.97 4.18 4.56
CA PHE A 104 -5.81 4.06 3.10
C PHE A 104 -4.60 4.82 2.57
N GLY A 105 -3.65 4.09 1.97
CA GLY A 105 -2.48 4.63 1.27
C GLY A 105 -1.46 5.34 2.15
N SER A 106 -1.66 5.36 3.47
CA SER A 106 -0.92 6.22 4.38
C SER A 106 0.51 5.74 4.65
N THR A 107 1.43 6.69 4.86
CA THR A 107 2.69 6.41 5.55
C THR A 107 2.41 6.14 7.02
N ILE A 108 2.87 5.00 7.50
CA ILE A 108 2.67 4.55 8.87
C ILE A 108 3.94 4.75 9.69
N GLY A 109 3.76 5.29 10.89
CA GLY A 109 4.83 5.48 11.87
C GLY A 109 4.34 6.22 13.11
N ARG A 110 5.15 6.31 14.18
CA ARG A 110 6.57 5.92 14.27
C ARG A 110 6.81 4.40 14.21
N TYR A 111 5.81 3.60 14.57
CA TYR A 111 5.88 2.15 14.55
C TYR A 111 4.65 1.56 13.83
N GLY A 112 4.88 0.82 12.76
CA GLY A 112 3.87 0.09 12.02
C GLY A 112 3.43 -1.18 12.73
N ASN A 113 2.13 -1.48 12.59
CA ASN A 113 1.43 -2.55 13.29
C ASN A 113 1.35 -2.32 14.81
N ARG A 114 1.16 -3.39 15.59
CA ARG A 114 0.81 -3.34 17.01
C ARG A 114 2.03 -3.39 17.93
N ILE A 115 1.90 -2.75 19.09
CA ILE A 115 2.72 -2.93 20.29
C ILE A 115 1.78 -3.33 21.44
N ALA A 116 2.05 -4.48 22.05
CA ALA A 116 1.22 -5.05 23.10
C ALA A 116 1.08 -4.11 24.30
N ASN A 117 -0.15 -3.93 24.78
CA ASN A 117 -0.50 -3.01 25.88
C ASN A 117 -0.11 -1.53 25.64
N GLY A 118 0.25 -1.19 24.40
CA GLY A 118 0.85 0.10 24.06
C GLY A 118 2.08 0.41 24.90
N ARG A 119 2.88 -0.60 25.26
CA ARG A 119 4.00 -0.41 26.20
C ARG A 119 5.21 -1.21 25.76
N PHE A 120 6.40 -0.64 25.96
CA PHE A 120 7.67 -1.35 25.77
C PHE A 120 8.73 -0.82 26.73
N THR A 121 9.80 -1.59 26.92
CA THR A 121 10.96 -1.18 27.74
C THR A 121 12.18 -1.03 26.85
N LEU A 122 12.86 0.12 26.94
CA LEU A 122 14.08 0.43 26.21
C LEU A 122 15.10 1.01 27.19
N ASP A 123 16.31 0.42 27.21
CA ASP A 123 17.41 0.80 28.10
C ASP A 123 16.96 0.94 29.58
N GLY A 124 16.17 -0.02 30.05
CA GLY A 124 15.64 -0.08 31.42
C GLY A 124 14.48 0.88 31.71
N THR A 125 14.12 1.78 30.78
CA THR A 125 12.99 2.70 30.92
C THR A 125 11.76 2.13 30.23
N THR A 126 10.62 2.14 30.92
CA THR A 126 9.33 1.73 30.34
C THR A 126 8.60 2.93 29.76
N TYR A 127 8.18 2.82 28.50
CA TYR A 127 7.45 3.86 27.77
C TYR A 127 6.01 3.44 27.55
N GLN A 128 5.08 4.32 27.91
CA GLN A 128 3.65 4.16 27.60
C GLN A 128 3.30 4.95 26.35
N LEU A 129 2.77 4.26 25.36
CA LEU A 129 2.28 4.81 24.12
C LEU A 129 0.78 5.12 24.22
N SER A 130 0.30 5.93 23.28
CA SER A 130 -1.13 6.05 23.02
C SER A 130 -1.72 4.68 22.66
N VAL A 131 -2.76 4.31 23.41
CA VAL A 131 -3.57 3.12 23.16
C VAL A 131 -4.75 3.53 22.30
N ASN A 132 -4.87 2.93 21.13
CA ASN A 132 -5.87 3.26 20.10
C ASN A 132 -6.49 2.02 19.45
N ASP A 133 -6.12 0.81 19.88
CA ASP A 133 -6.68 -0.45 19.40
C ASP A 133 -6.87 -1.42 20.56
N GLY A 134 -8.05 -1.33 21.20
CA GLY A 134 -8.32 -2.05 22.46
C GLY A 134 -7.36 -1.60 23.56
N VAL A 135 -6.53 -2.53 24.05
CA VAL A 135 -5.45 -2.23 25.02
C VAL A 135 -4.10 -1.96 24.36
N ASN A 136 -3.98 -2.12 23.05
CA ASN A 136 -2.73 -2.04 22.30
C ASN A 136 -2.53 -0.65 21.66
N SER A 137 -1.29 -0.36 21.29
CA SER A 137 -0.97 0.75 20.38
C SER A 137 -0.85 0.20 18.96
N LEU A 138 -1.49 0.85 18.00
CA LEU A 138 -1.52 0.45 16.59
C LEU A 138 -1.06 1.61 15.70
N HIS A 139 -0.16 1.33 14.77
CA HIS A 139 0.23 2.26 13.69
C HIS A 139 0.70 3.64 14.19
N GLY A 140 1.48 3.66 15.28
CA GLY A 140 2.03 4.88 15.87
C GLY A 140 1.09 5.62 16.82
N GLY A 141 -0.12 5.10 17.08
CA GLY A 141 -1.09 5.63 18.03
C GLY A 141 -2.17 6.50 17.39
N ALA A 142 -3.02 7.12 18.22
CA ALA A 142 -4.20 7.89 17.79
C ALA A 142 -3.93 9.08 16.84
N LYS A 143 -2.69 9.59 16.78
CA LYS A 143 -2.26 10.66 15.86
C LYS A 143 -0.90 10.33 15.26
N GLY A 144 -0.80 9.12 14.69
CA GLY A 144 0.39 8.62 13.99
C GLY A 144 0.74 9.43 12.75
N PHE A 145 1.76 8.98 12.03
CA PHE A 145 2.29 9.68 10.84
C PHE A 145 1.28 9.85 9.71
N ASN A 146 0.29 8.96 9.65
CA ASN A 146 -0.83 9.02 8.70
C ASN A 146 -1.70 10.28 8.89
N THR A 147 -1.69 10.90 10.07
CA THR A 147 -2.51 12.09 10.35
C THR A 147 -1.73 13.40 10.27
N ARG A 148 -0.47 13.37 9.81
CA ARG A 148 0.44 14.53 9.82
C ARG A 148 0.53 15.17 8.45
N VAL A 149 0.70 16.49 8.41
CA VAL A 149 1.04 17.19 7.18
C VAL A 149 2.56 17.16 7.03
N TRP A 150 3.02 16.58 5.94
CA TRP A 150 4.40 16.46 5.57
C TRP A 150 4.81 17.68 4.74
N ASP A 151 6.04 18.15 4.94
CA ASP A 151 6.66 19.07 3.99
C ASP A 151 7.09 18.28 2.75
N VAL A 152 6.83 18.80 1.55
CA VAL A 152 6.99 18.02 0.30
C VAL A 152 7.82 18.80 -0.70
N GLU A 153 8.94 18.21 -1.11
CA GLU A 153 9.82 18.68 -2.16
C GLU A 153 9.73 17.74 -3.37
N ASP A 154 9.46 18.27 -4.55
CA ASP A 154 9.51 17.49 -5.79
C ASP A 154 10.92 17.46 -6.38
N PHE A 155 11.23 16.40 -7.13
CA PHE A 155 12.49 16.33 -7.86
C PHE A 155 12.35 15.58 -9.18
N THR A 156 13.31 15.85 -10.06
CA THR A 156 13.62 15.07 -11.26
C THR A 156 15.11 14.74 -11.24
N SER A 157 15.48 13.48 -11.36
CA SER A 157 16.88 13.05 -11.37
C SER A 157 17.12 12.07 -12.52
N GLY A 158 17.86 12.51 -13.55
CA GLY A 158 17.96 11.74 -14.79
C GLY A 158 16.58 11.52 -15.41
N SER A 159 16.17 10.25 -15.49
CA SER A 159 14.87 9.79 -15.99
C SER A 159 13.85 9.48 -14.90
N ASP A 160 14.20 9.70 -13.64
CA ASP A 160 13.31 9.45 -12.50
C ASP A 160 12.63 10.76 -12.11
N VAL A 161 11.41 10.64 -11.59
CA VAL A 161 10.67 11.74 -10.94
C VAL A 161 10.26 11.29 -9.54
N GLY A 162 10.13 12.22 -8.61
CA GLY A 162 9.76 11.84 -7.26
C GLY A 162 9.43 12.99 -6.32
N LEU A 163 9.07 12.60 -5.10
CA LEU A 163 8.79 13.49 -3.98
C LEU A 163 9.64 13.06 -2.78
N LYS A 164 10.19 14.03 -2.06
CA LYS A 164 10.71 13.84 -0.71
C LYS A 164 9.73 14.46 0.28
N LEU A 165 9.28 13.66 1.21
CA LEU A 165 8.35 14.06 2.26
C LEU A 165 9.11 14.10 3.58
N HIS A 166 9.07 15.24 4.26
CA HIS A 166 9.77 15.45 5.52
C HIS A 166 8.80 15.65 6.68
N TYR A 167 9.08 14.98 7.80
CA TYR A 167 8.37 15.19 9.06
C TYR A 167 9.33 15.08 10.24
N THR A 168 9.14 15.95 11.23
CA THR A 168 9.87 15.88 12.51
C THR A 168 8.88 15.48 13.60
N SER A 169 8.99 14.24 14.07
CA SER A 169 8.24 13.73 15.21
C SER A 169 9.01 14.10 16.48
N VAL A 170 8.48 15.02 17.28
CA VAL A 170 9.18 15.52 18.48
C VAL A 170 9.30 14.45 19.58
N ASP A 171 10.23 14.64 20.51
CA ASP A 171 10.34 13.79 21.71
C ASP A 171 9.00 13.72 22.47
N GLY A 172 8.60 12.51 22.85
CA GLY A 172 7.33 12.24 23.54
C GLY A 172 6.11 12.20 22.63
N GLU A 173 6.22 12.47 21.32
CA GLU A 173 5.08 12.37 20.40
C GLU A 173 4.50 10.96 20.44
N MET A 174 3.20 10.86 20.75
CA MET A 174 2.47 9.59 20.95
C MET A 174 3.07 8.64 22.01
N GLY A 175 3.97 9.15 22.86
CA GLY A 175 4.67 8.41 23.91
C GLY A 175 6.06 7.88 23.52
N TYR A 176 6.50 8.08 22.27
CA TYR A 176 7.80 7.60 21.82
C TYR A 176 8.95 8.53 22.27
N PRO A 177 10.07 8.00 22.81
CA PRO A 177 11.22 8.82 23.17
C PRO A 177 11.99 9.30 21.94
N GLY A 178 12.64 10.45 22.05
CA GLY A 178 13.50 11.03 21.03
C GLY A 178 12.74 11.78 19.95
N THR A 179 13.29 12.92 19.56
CA THR A 179 12.92 13.58 18.32
C THR A 179 13.42 12.71 17.17
N LEU A 180 12.53 12.34 16.25
CA LEU A 180 12.82 11.57 15.06
C LEU A 180 12.60 12.45 13.83
N LYS A 181 13.66 12.67 13.05
CA LYS A 181 13.58 13.31 11.74
C LYS A 181 13.40 12.23 10.69
N VAL A 182 12.32 12.31 9.92
CA VAL A 182 11.93 11.29 8.96
C VAL A 182 11.86 11.91 7.58
N THR A 183 12.44 11.20 6.60
CA THR A 183 12.27 11.47 5.18
C THR A 183 11.69 10.22 4.52
N VAL A 184 10.56 10.38 3.82
CA VAL A 184 10.01 9.35 2.92
C VAL A 184 10.19 9.84 1.50
N THR A 185 10.88 9.08 0.67
CA THR A 185 11.08 9.41 -0.74
C THR A 185 10.25 8.48 -1.61
N TYR A 186 9.34 9.05 -2.39
CA TYR A 186 8.61 8.33 -3.42
C TYR A 186 9.25 8.63 -4.78
N THR A 187 9.70 7.59 -5.48
CA THR A 187 10.33 7.70 -6.79
C THR A 187 9.57 6.86 -7.79
N LEU A 188 9.20 7.44 -8.94
CA LEU A 188 8.76 6.72 -10.13
C LEU A 188 9.92 6.66 -11.13
N GLY A 189 10.45 5.46 -11.33
CA GLY A 189 11.52 5.21 -12.29
C GLY A 189 11.04 5.17 -13.74
N ALA A 190 11.98 5.22 -14.68
CA ALA A 190 11.68 5.21 -16.13
C ALA A 190 10.90 3.98 -16.61
N SER A 191 11.02 2.85 -15.92
CA SER A 191 10.27 1.60 -16.14
C SER A 191 8.86 1.61 -15.55
N GLY A 192 8.47 2.67 -14.82
CA GLY A 192 7.21 2.75 -14.10
C GLY A 192 7.26 2.10 -12.71
N ASP A 193 8.43 1.65 -12.27
CA ASP A 193 8.63 1.13 -10.91
C ASP A 193 8.40 2.23 -9.88
N TRP A 194 7.55 1.96 -8.90
CA TRP A 194 7.33 2.84 -7.76
C TRP A 194 8.15 2.38 -6.56
N ARG A 195 9.17 3.17 -6.24
CA ARG A 195 10.07 2.95 -5.10
C ARG A 195 9.70 3.88 -3.94
N ILE A 196 9.73 3.31 -2.74
CA ILE A 196 9.62 4.02 -1.46
C ILE A 196 10.92 3.82 -0.70
N ASP A 197 11.60 4.90 -0.35
CA ASP A 197 12.73 4.90 0.57
C ASP A 197 12.34 5.61 1.86
N TYR A 198 12.62 4.97 2.99
CA TYR A 198 12.45 5.55 4.31
C TYR A 198 13.83 5.81 4.92
N GLU A 199 14.06 7.03 5.40
CA GLU A 199 15.24 7.41 6.16
C GLU A 199 14.81 8.05 7.47
N ALA A 200 15.45 7.69 8.59
CA ALA A 200 15.23 8.40 9.83
C ALA A 200 16.48 8.47 10.72
N THR A 201 16.60 9.58 11.46
CA THR A 201 17.63 9.79 12.49
C THR A 201 16.99 10.30 13.77
N THR A 202 17.62 10.03 14.91
CA THR A 202 17.09 10.42 16.22
C THR A 202 18.14 11.05 17.12
N ASN A 203 17.69 11.88 18.07
CA ASN A 203 18.53 12.44 19.13
C ASN A 203 18.52 11.62 20.43
N LYS A 204 17.69 10.58 20.54
CA LYS A 204 17.62 9.66 21.70
C LYS A 204 17.20 8.28 21.22
N ALA A 205 17.67 7.22 21.89
CA ALA A 205 17.26 5.86 21.53
C ALA A 205 15.73 5.73 21.49
N THR A 206 15.22 5.13 20.42
CA THR A 206 13.79 4.97 20.16
C THR A 206 13.51 3.68 19.39
N VAL A 207 12.24 3.39 19.10
CA VAL A 207 11.85 2.29 18.21
C VAL A 207 11.23 2.86 16.93
N VAL A 208 11.60 2.30 15.78
CA VAL A 208 11.14 2.75 14.45
C VAL A 208 10.80 1.54 13.58
N ASN A 209 9.62 1.57 12.97
CA ASN A 209 9.20 0.59 11.97
C ASN A 209 8.26 1.31 10.99
N LEU A 210 8.76 1.72 9.83
CA LEU A 210 7.99 2.51 8.87
C LEU A 210 7.49 1.64 7.72
N THR A 211 6.25 1.89 7.28
CA THR A 211 5.66 1.18 6.15
C THR A 211 4.61 2.05 5.44
N ASN A 212 4.03 1.55 4.35
CA ASN A 212 2.93 2.20 3.64
C ASN A 212 1.73 1.24 3.58
N HIS A 213 0.54 1.78 3.85
CA HIS A 213 -0.69 1.02 4.02
C HIS A 213 -1.62 1.14 2.80
N THR A 214 -1.07 1.08 1.59
CA THR A 214 -1.88 0.99 0.36
C THR A 214 -2.70 -0.29 0.34
N TYR A 215 -4.00 -0.13 0.03
CA TYR A 215 -4.92 -1.21 -0.23
C TYR A 215 -5.01 -1.42 -1.73
N TYR A 216 -4.54 -2.56 -2.21
CA TYR A 216 -4.55 -2.92 -3.60
C TYR A 216 -5.82 -3.70 -3.97
N ASN A 217 -6.38 -3.32 -5.10
CA ASN A 217 -7.24 -4.18 -5.92
C ASN A 217 -6.83 -4.00 -7.39
N LEU A 218 -6.08 -4.96 -7.93
CA LEU A 218 -5.55 -4.86 -9.30
C LEU A 218 -6.62 -4.88 -10.40
N ALA A 219 -7.86 -5.29 -10.10
CA ALA A 219 -8.98 -5.17 -11.03
C ALA A 219 -9.57 -3.74 -11.03
N GLY A 220 -9.24 -2.92 -10.03
CA GLY A 220 -9.69 -1.55 -9.80
C GLY A 220 -10.32 -1.40 -8.43
N GLU A 221 -10.13 -0.25 -7.77
CA GLU A 221 -10.56 -0.06 -6.37
C GLU A 221 -12.06 -0.32 -6.12
N GLY A 222 -12.93 -0.03 -7.10
CA GLY A 222 -14.38 -0.25 -7.02
C GLY A 222 -14.86 -1.54 -7.70
N SER A 223 -13.98 -2.50 -7.97
CA SER A 223 -14.30 -3.70 -8.77
C SER A 223 -14.90 -4.86 -7.96
N GLY A 224 -14.91 -4.78 -6.64
CA GLY A 224 -15.38 -5.83 -5.73
C GLY A 224 -14.23 -6.61 -5.09
N GLY A 225 -14.46 -7.88 -4.75
CA GLY A 225 -13.54 -8.66 -3.91
C GLY A 225 -12.21 -9.06 -4.58
N ILE A 226 -11.14 -9.14 -3.78
CA ILE A 226 -9.78 -9.58 -4.17
C ILE A 226 -9.59 -11.11 -4.23
N TYR A 227 -10.68 -11.89 -4.16
CA TYR A 227 -10.60 -13.33 -3.91
C TYR A 227 -10.03 -14.12 -5.10
N ASP A 228 -10.16 -13.60 -6.32
CA ASP A 228 -9.61 -14.20 -7.53
C ASP A 228 -8.16 -13.75 -7.82
N HIS A 229 -7.63 -12.78 -7.06
CA HIS A 229 -6.22 -12.41 -7.17
C HIS A 229 -5.34 -13.58 -6.74
N GLU A 230 -4.33 -13.86 -7.55
CA GLU A 230 -3.32 -14.87 -7.27
C GLU A 230 -2.16 -14.22 -6.52
N LEU A 231 -1.84 -14.75 -5.33
CA LEU A 231 -0.73 -14.27 -4.52
C LEU A 231 0.36 -15.35 -4.41
N THR A 232 1.62 -14.92 -4.51
CA THR A 232 2.81 -15.70 -4.17
C THR A 232 3.65 -14.91 -3.17
N LEU A 233 4.16 -15.55 -2.12
CA LEU A 233 5.04 -14.99 -1.10
C LEU A 233 6.26 -15.90 -0.88
N ALA A 234 7.46 -15.33 -0.93
CA ALA A 234 8.72 -15.98 -0.59
C ALA A 234 8.93 -16.04 0.94
N ALA A 235 8.04 -16.77 1.62
CA ALA A 235 7.99 -16.88 3.07
C ALA A 235 7.52 -18.29 3.48
N SER A 236 8.39 -19.01 4.17
CA SER A 236 8.12 -20.36 4.68
C SER A 236 7.55 -20.36 6.09
N ARG A 237 7.45 -19.19 6.72
CA ARG A 237 6.91 -19.00 8.07
C ARG A 237 6.03 -17.75 8.16
N TYR A 238 5.16 -17.72 9.17
CA TYR A 238 4.38 -16.56 9.58
C TYR A 238 4.42 -16.41 11.10
N THR A 239 3.92 -15.30 11.63
CA THR A 239 3.80 -15.07 13.08
C THR A 239 2.35 -15.24 13.53
N PRO A 240 1.97 -16.38 14.14
CA PRO A 240 0.65 -16.54 14.73
C PRO A 240 0.40 -15.52 15.83
N THR A 241 -0.84 -15.06 15.93
CA THR A 241 -1.30 -14.05 16.88
C THR A 241 -2.25 -14.62 17.92
N ASP A 242 -2.37 -13.91 19.03
CA ASP A 242 -3.41 -14.12 20.03
C ASP A 242 -4.74 -13.46 19.63
N SER A 243 -5.73 -13.49 20.52
CA SER A 243 -7.05 -12.88 20.27
C SER A 243 -7.02 -11.36 20.11
N GLY A 244 -5.95 -10.69 20.56
CA GLY A 244 -5.72 -9.25 20.38
C GLY A 244 -4.88 -8.92 19.14
N LEU A 245 -4.65 -9.91 18.26
CA LEU A 245 -3.80 -9.81 17.08
C LEU A 245 -2.33 -9.45 17.41
N ILE A 246 -1.87 -9.76 18.62
CA ILE A 246 -0.46 -9.63 19.02
C ILE A 246 0.27 -10.94 18.70
N PRO A 247 1.45 -10.91 18.06
CA PRO A 247 2.24 -12.12 17.83
C PRO A 247 2.54 -12.88 19.13
N THR A 248 2.36 -14.19 19.09
CA THR A 248 2.69 -15.08 20.22
C THR A 248 4.20 -15.15 20.51
N GLY A 249 5.03 -14.74 19.55
CA GLY A 249 6.48 -14.94 19.52
C GLY A 249 6.90 -16.15 18.67
N GLU A 250 5.97 -17.02 18.30
CA GLU A 250 6.24 -18.14 17.40
C GLU A 250 6.47 -17.68 15.96
N ARG A 251 7.34 -18.39 15.23
CA ARG A 251 7.48 -18.32 13.78
C ARG A 251 7.05 -19.65 13.16
N ALA A 252 5.74 -19.86 13.08
CA ALA A 252 5.12 -21.10 12.62
C ALA A 252 5.39 -21.35 11.14
N LYS A 253 5.51 -22.63 10.74
CA LYS A 253 5.65 -23.01 9.32
C LYS A 253 4.33 -22.76 8.58
N VAL A 254 4.40 -22.29 7.34
CA VAL A 254 3.21 -22.16 6.48
C VAL A 254 2.79 -23.48 5.85
N ALA A 255 3.72 -24.41 5.66
CA ALA A 255 3.49 -25.67 4.96
C ALA A 255 2.32 -26.47 5.55
N GLY A 256 1.36 -26.86 4.70
CA GLY A 256 0.17 -27.60 5.12
C GLY A 256 -0.91 -26.75 5.80
N THR A 257 -0.80 -25.41 5.74
CA THR A 257 -1.77 -24.48 6.32
C THR A 257 -2.35 -23.54 5.25
N PRO A 258 -3.46 -22.83 5.54
CA PRO A 258 -3.96 -21.75 4.67
C PRO A 258 -2.95 -20.65 4.36
N PHE A 259 -1.88 -20.51 5.17
CA PHE A 259 -0.86 -19.49 5.04
C PHE A 259 0.20 -19.81 3.98
N ASP A 260 0.14 -20.99 3.35
CA ASP A 260 1.13 -21.39 2.33
C ASP A 260 0.87 -20.71 0.99
N PHE A 261 1.51 -19.55 0.80
CA PHE A 261 1.55 -18.79 -0.46
C PHE A 261 2.90 -18.96 -1.18
N ARG A 262 3.72 -19.97 -0.85
CA ARG A 262 5.02 -20.18 -1.51
C ARG A 262 4.89 -20.52 -3.00
N SER A 263 3.71 -20.99 -3.40
CA SER A 263 3.29 -21.12 -4.79
C SER A 263 2.02 -20.29 -5.00
N ALA A 264 1.89 -19.76 -6.22
CA ALA A 264 0.74 -18.94 -6.59
C ALA A 264 -0.58 -19.67 -6.30
N LYS A 265 -1.49 -18.98 -5.62
CA LYS A 265 -2.88 -19.44 -5.43
C LYS A 265 -3.83 -18.25 -5.31
N PRO A 266 -5.11 -18.42 -5.68
CA PRO A 266 -6.14 -17.44 -5.40
C PRO A 266 -6.27 -17.19 -3.89
N ILE A 267 -6.39 -15.93 -3.48
CA ILE A 267 -6.56 -15.56 -2.07
C ILE A 267 -7.83 -16.20 -1.50
N GLY A 268 -8.89 -16.26 -2.30
CA GLY A 268 -10.17 -16.87 -1.94
C GLY A 268 -10.11 -18.36 -1.62
N ARG A 269 -9.06 -19.08 -2.07
CA ARG A 269 -8.97 -20.55 -1.94
C ARG A 269 -9.10 -21.01 -0.49
N ASP A 270 -8.34 -20.39 0.40
CA ASP A 270 -8.21 -20.86 1.78
C ASP A 270 -8.77 -19.87 2.82
N ILE A 271 -9.18 -18.66 2.41
CA ILE A 271 -9.56 -17.56 3.35
C ILE A 271 -10.77 -17.90 4.24
N ARG A 272 -11.61 -18.86 3.82
CA ARG A 272 -12.78 -19.35 4.58
C ARG A 272 -12.52 -20.66 5.34
N THR A 273 -11.27 -21.12 5.38
CA THR A 273 -10.91 -22.32 6.16
C THR A 273 -11.11 -22.06 7.65
N ALA A 274 -11.64 -23.03 8.39
CA ALA A 274 -11.83 -22.97 9.84
C ALA A 274 -10.51 -23.09 10.63
N HIS A 275 -9.45 -22.43 10.16
CA HIS A 275 -8.18 -22.35 10.88
C HIS A 275 -8.28 -21.26 11.96
N PRO A 276 -7.89 -21.51 13.22
CA PRO A 276 -8.10 -20.57 14.33
C PRO A 276 -7.61 -19.14 14.04
N GLN A 277 -6.43 -19.02 13.44
CA GLN A 277 -5.84 -17.73 13.04
C GLN A 277 -6.71 -16.94 12.04
N LEU A 278 -7.37 -17.62 11.08
CA LEU A 278 -8.27 -16.96 10.14
C LEU A 278 -9.60 -16.55 10.78
N VAL A 279 -10.10 -17.39 11.71
CA VAL A 279 -11.33 -17.08 12.46
C VAL A 279 -11.12 -15.83 13.32
N THR A 280 -10.01 -15.75 14.07
CA THR A 280 -9.68 -14.59 14.89
C THR A 280 -9.53 -13.31 14.06
N ALA A 281 -8.81 -13.39 12.94
CA ALA A 281 -8.54 -12.22 12.09
C ALA A 281 -9.68 -11.88 11.11
N LYS A 282 -10.71 -12.74 10.98
CA LYS A 282 -11.78 -12.64 9.97
C LYS A 282 -11.24 -12.64 8.52
N GLY A 283 -10.16 -13.36 8.29
CA GLY A 283 -9.40 -13.37 7.04
C GLY A 283 -7.90 -13.46 7.31
N PHE A 284 -7.08 -12.98 6.37
CA PHE A 284 -5.65 -12.81 6.61
C PHE A 284 -5.42 -11.44 7.26
N ASP A 285 -4.77 -11.42 8.42
CA ASP A 285 -4.17 -10.24 9.03
C ASP A 285 -2.89 -10.65 9.79
N HIS A 286 -1.90 -11.15 9.05
CA HIS A 286 -0.70 -11.72 9.66
C HIS A 286 0.57 -11.21 9.01
N ASN A 287 1.65 -11.23 9.79
CA ASN A 287 2.99 -11.00 9.28
C ASN A 287 3.59 -12.33 8.79
N TRP A 288 3.96 -12.37 7.51
CA TRP A 288 4.79 -13.42 6.93
C TRP A 288 6.27 -13.09 7.20
N VAL A 289 7.02 -14.10 7.61
CA VAL A 289 8.45 -14.02 7.84
C VAL A 289 9.14 -14.32 6.52
N LEU A 290 9.72 -13.29 5.89
CA LEU A 290 10.37 -13.45 4.59
C LEU A 290 11.62 -14.31 4.73
N ASP A 291 11.76 -15.31 3.86
CA ASP A 291 12.86 -16.30 3.95
C ASP A 291 14.24 -15.63 3.81
N LYS A 292 14.29 -14.50 3.12
CA LYS A 292 15.49 -13.69 2.91
C LYS A 292 15.92 -12.84 4.12
N GLY A 293 15.07 -12.67 5.14
CA GLY A 293 15.36 -11.86 6.32
C GLY A 293 15.65 -10.38 6.00
N ILE A 294 16.52 -9.74 6.77
CA ILE A 294 17.00 -8.38 6.47
C ILE A 294 18.11 -8.49 5.42
N THR A 295 18.04 -7.66 4.37
CA THR A 295 19.02 -7.65 3.28
C THR A 295 19.56 -6.25 3.03
N ALA A 296 20.78 -6.12 2.49
CA ALA A 296 21.37 -4.81 2.20
C ALA A 296 20.71 -4.08 1.01
N ARG A 297 19.96 -4.81 0.18
CA ARG A 297 19.23 -4.29 -0.98
C ARG A 297 17.86 -4.95 -1.06
N PRO A 298 16.88 -4.34 -1.74
CA PRO A 298 15.59 -4.96 -1.99
C PRO A 298 15.71 -6.30 -2.71
N VAL A 299 15.02 -7.32 -2.18
CA VAL A 299 14.89 -8.64 -2.80
C VAL A 299 13.42 -8.90 -3.06
N HIS A 300 13.10 -9.39 -4.27
CA HIS A 300 11.74 -9.77 -4.64
C HIS A 300 11.19 -10.84 -3.68
N PHE A 301 9.96 -10.62 -3.19
CA PHE A 301 9.32 -11.56 -2.27
C PHE A 301 7.84 -11.80 -2.56
N ALA A 302 7.14 -10.87 -3.22
CA ALA A 302 5.72 -11.03 -3.49
C ALA A 302 5.37 -10.78 -4.96
N THR A 303 4.48 -11.61 -5.50
CA THR A 303 3.78 -11.36 -6.76
C THR A 303 2.29 -11.46 -6.50
N LEU A 304 1.56 -10.38 -6.80
CA LEU A 304 0.11 -10.31 -6.80
C LEU A 304 -0.37 -10.12 -8.24
N ARG A 305 -1.32 -10.93 -8.68
CA ARG A 305 -1.84 -10.88 -10.05
C ARG A 305 -3.36 -10.89 -10.06
N ASP A 306 -3.96 -10.04 -10.88
CA ASP A 306 -5.36 -10.21 -11.29
C ASP A 306 -5.37 -10.91 -12.67
N PRO A 307 -5.83 -12.16 -12.76
CA PRO A 307 -5.88 -12.88 -14.03
C PRO A 307 -6.74 -12.17 -15.09
N SER A 308 -7.81 -11.49 -14.68
CA SER A 308 -8.80 -10.88 -15.58
C SER A 308 -8.21 -9.71 -16.35
N SER A 309 -7.70 -8.68 -15.66
CA SER A 309 -7.04 -7.54 -16.30
C SER A 309 -5.65 -7.89 -16.85
N GLY A 310 -4.98 -8.88 -16.26
CA GLY A 310 -3.57 -9.19 -16.51
C GLY A 310 -2.59 -8.42 -15.64
N ARG A 311 -3.06 -7.39 -14.92
CA ARG A 311 -2.21 -6.57 -14.06
C ARG A 311 -1.50 -7.45 -13.03
N THR A 312 -0.20 -7.23 -12.94
CA THR A 312 0.69 -7.92 -12.02
C THR A 312 1.51 -6.89 -11.26
N LEU A 313 1.48 -7.00 -9.93
CA LEU A 313 2.32 -6.26 -8.99
C LEU A 313 3.39 -7.21 -8.45
N LYS A 314 4.66 -6.85 -8.64
CA LYS A 314 5.80 -7.50 -8.00
C LYS A 314 6.38 -6.57 -6.95
N ILE A 315 6.68 -7.09 -5.75
CA ILE A 315 7.25 -6.30 -4.66
C ILE A 315 8.62 -6.86 -4.28
N ALA A 316 9.59 -5.95 -4.12
CA ALA A 316 10.90 -6.23 -3.54
C ALA A 316 11.14 -5.33 -2.33
N THR A 317 11.81 -5.85 -1.29
CA THR A 317 12.10 -5.06 -0.08
C THR A 317 13.37 -5.53 0.62
N ASP A 318 13.98 -4.66 1.43
CA ASP A 318 15.05 -5.00 2.38
C ASP A 318 14.52 -5.39 3.78
N GLN A 319 13.23 -5.18 4.04
CA GLN A 319 12.54 -5.54 5.30
C GLN A 319 12.44 -7.06 5.53
N PRO A 320 12.41 -7.53 6.79
CA PRO A 320 12.36 -8.96 7.12
C PRO A 320 10.96 -9.58 7.05
N GLY A 321 9.90 -8.76 7.06
CA GLY A 321 8.52 -9.21 7.12
C GLY A 321 7.60 -8.46 6.16
N VAL A 322 6.42 -9.04 5.95
CA VAL A 322 5.31 -8.38 5.27
C VAL A 322 4.01 -8.67 6.02
N GLN A 323 3.26 -7.63 6.38
CA GLN A 323 1.88 -7.80 6.78
C GLN A 323 1.04 -8.04 5.54
N PHE A 324 0.36 -9.19 5.47
CA PHE A 324 -0.71 -9.40 4.52
C PHE A 324 -2.05 -9.30 5.25
N TYR A 325 -2.77 -8.22 4.94
CA TYR A 325 -4.10 -7.94 5.43
C TYR A 325 -5.10 -7.96 4.28
N SER A 326 -6.15 -8.76 4.38
CA SER A 326 -7.15 -8.96 3.31
C SER A 326 -8.40 -8.07 3.45
N GLY A 327 -8.28 -6.87 4.03
CA GLY A 327 -9.39 -5.91 4.08
C GLY A 327 -10.57 -6.37 4.96
N ASN A 328 -10.27 -7.09 6.05
CA ASN A 328 -11.25 -7.82 6.86
C ASN A 328 -12.28 -6.93 7.57
N PHE A 329 -11.94 -5.66 7.82
CA PHE A 329 -12.74 -4.72 8.59
C PHE A 329 -13.47 -3.67 7.72
N LEU A 330 -13.38 -3.78 6.39
CA LEU A 330 -14.22 -3.00 5.50
C LEU A 330 -15.68 -3.50 5.60
N ASP A 331 -16.64 -2.61 5.85
CA ASP A 331 -18.00 -2.98 6.24
C ASP A 331 -19.09 -2.47 5.28
N GLY A 332 -18.71 -1.82 4.18
CA GLY A 332 -19.63 -1.27 3.19
C GLY A 332 -20.11 0.15 3.48
N THR A 333 -19.61 0.80 4.53
CA THR A 333 -20.00 2.18 4.88
C THR A 333 -19.15 3.25 4.17
N LEU A 334 -17.98 2.87 3.66
CA LEU A 334 -17.04 3.77 3.00
C LEU A 334 -17.26 3.76 1.48
N THR A 335 -17.23 4.93 0.86
CA THR A 335 -17.34 5.10 -0.60
C THR A 335 -16.03 5.60 -1.17
N GLY A 336 -15.53 4.88 -2.17
CA GLY A 336 -14.30 5.20 -2.88
C GLY A 336 -14.45 6.21 -4.02
N PRO A 337 -13.34 6.59 -4.67
CA PRO A 337 -13.32 7.52 -5.81
C PRO A 337 -14.23 7.15 -6.99
N SER A 338 -14.43 5.86 -7.23
CA SER A 338 -15.32 5.35 -8.28
C SER A 338 -16.82 5.48 -7.96
N GLY A 339 -17.17 6.01 -6.78
CA GLY A 339 -18.54 6.05 -6.27
C GLY A 339 -19.06 4.68 -5.83
N ARG A 340 -18.17 3.67 -5.70
CA ARG A 340 -18.50 2.32 -5.21
C ARG A 340 -18.18 2.20 -3.72
N THR A 341 -18.95 1.38 -3.02
CA THR A 341 -18.71 1.10 -1.60
C THR A 341 -17.69 -0.02 -1.41
N TYR A 342 -16.86 0.09 -0.36
CA TYR A 342 -15.88 -0.94 0.00
C TYR A 342 -16.39 -1.87 1.09
N ARG A 343 -16.45 -3.17 0.78
CA ARG A 343 -16.82 -4.26 1.68
C ARG A 343 -15.62 -5.13 2.02
N GLN A 344 -15.85 -6.05 2.97
CA GLN A 344 -14.85 -6.99 3.43
C GLN A 344 -14.21 -7.72 2.24
N GLY A 345 -12.89 -7.62 2.13
CA GLY A 345 -12.14 -8.26 1.05
C GLY A 345 -12.12 -7.49 -0.27
N ASP A 346 -12.59 -6.25 -0.35
CA ASP A 346 -12.52 -5.46 -1.60
C ASP A 346 -11.12 -4.88 -1.88
N GLY A 347 -10.20 -4.95 -0.92
CA GLY A 347 -8.80 -4.58 -1.08
C GLY A 347 -7.89 -5.32 -0.11
N LEU A 348 -6.60 -5.37 -0.42
CA LEU A 348 -5.58 -6.00 0.42
C LEU A 348 -4.34 -5.14 0.61
N CYS A 349 -3.64 -5.31 1.72
CA CYS A 349 -2.36 -4.64 1.99
C CYS A 349 -1.20 -5.64 2.00
N LEU A 350 -0.03 -5.18 1.55
CA LEU A 350 1.25 -5.90 1.62
C LEU A 350 2.29 -4.96 2.23
N GLU A 351 2.18 -4.75 3.54
CA GLU A 351 2.99 -3.77 4.27
C GLU A 351 4.36 -4.37 4.60
N THR A 352 5.41 -3.96 3.89
CA THR A 352 6.79 -4.40 4.19
C THR A 352 7.28 -3.77 5.48
N GLN A 353 7.73 -4.56 6.45
CA GLN A 353 8.00 -4.08 7.81
C GLN A 353 8.93 -5.02 8.61
N HIS A 354 9.38 -4.55 9.77
CA HIS A 354 9.77 -5.43 10.87
C HIS A 354 8.54 -6.08 11.51
N PHE A 355 8.75 -7.17 12.26
CA PHE A 355 7.64 -7.93 12.82
C PHE A 355 6.85 -7.10 13.85
N PRO A 356 5.52 -7.29 13.94
CA PRO A 356 4.73 -6.64 14.98
C PRO A 356 5.25 -7.00 16.38
N ASP A 357 5.09 -6.07 17.32
CA ASP A 357 5.50 -6.22 18.72
C ASP A 357 7.00 -6.49 18.94
N SER A 358 7.88 -6.33 17.94
CA SER A 358 9.35 -6.49 18.08
C SER A 358 9.96 -5.82 19.34
N PRO A 359 9.54 -4.59 19.77
CA PRO A 359 10.04 -3.98 21.00
C PRO A 359 9.87 -4.85 22.27
N ASN A 360 8.89 -5.76 22.28
CA ASN A 360 8.61 -6.68 23.37
C ASN A 360 9.03 -8.12 23.07
N ARG A 361 9.66 -8.38 21.92
CA ARG A 361 10.02 -9.72 21.43
C ARG A 361 11.52 -9.78 21.10
N PRO A 362 12.40 -10.04 22.09
CA PRO A 362 13.85 -10.05 21.88
C PRO A 362 14.36 -11.04 20.80
N ALA A 363 13.58 -12.07 20.48
CA ALA A 363 13.90 -13.04 19.43
C ALA A 363 13.54 -12.55 18.01
N PHE A 364 12.83 -11.43 17.89
CA PHE A 364 12.48 -10.81 16.61
C PHE A 364 13.58 -9.81 16.19
N PRO A 365 13.65 -9.45 14.89
CA PRO A 365 14.56 -8.42 14.43
C PRO A 365 14.32 -7.10 15.19
N SER A 366 15.42 -6.51 15.67
CA SER A 366 15.39 -5.28 16.46
C SER A 366 14.85 -4.12 15.63
N THR A 367 14.02 -3.29 16.26
CA THR A 367 13.50 -2.03 15.71
C THR A 367 14.10 -0.82 16.40
N VAL A 368 15.12 -0.99 17.23
CA VAL A 368 15.75 0.10 17.98
C VAL A 368 16.60 0.95 17.04
N LEU A 369 16.45 2.27 17.11
CA LEU A 369 17.31 3.25 16.46
C LEU A 369 17.98 4.11 17.53
N ARG A 370 19.31 4.26 17.46
CA ARG A 370 20.10 5.04 18.41
C ARG A 370 20.68 6.32 17.78
N PRO A 371 21.06 7.32 18.59
CA PRO A 371 21.78 8.49 18.09
C PRO A 371 23.08 8.10 17.38
N GLY A 372 23.36 8.74 16.25
CA GLY A 372 24.50 8.42 15.39
C GLY A 372 24.23 7.32 14.35
N GLU A 373 23.14 6.56 14.50
CA GLU A 373 22.67 5.60 13.49
C GLU A 373 21.70 6.25 12.50
N THR A 374 21.48 5.59 11.37
CA THR A 374 20.45 5.97 10.40
C THR A 374 19.59 4.77 10.06
N TYR A 375 18.29 4.88 10.32
CA TYR A 375 17.30 3.92 9.83
C TYR A 375 17.18 4.08 8.31
N ARG A 376 17.26 2.98 7.56
CA ARG A 376 17.09 2.95 6.11
C ARG A 376 16.37 1.68 5.70
N THR A 377 15.27 1.84 4.97
CA THR A 377 14.55 0.71 4.36
C THR A 377 13.96 1.11 3.02
N THR A 378 13.93 0.18 2.07
CA THR A 378 13.45 0.41 0.70
C THR A 378 12.46 -0.66 0.29
N THR A 379 11.37 -0.23 -0.35
CA THR A 379 10.40 -1.11 -1.00
C THR A 379 10.15 -0.66 -2.43
N VAL A 380 10.17 -1.60 -3.38
CA VAL A 380 9.99 -1.35 -4.81
C VAL A 380 8.79 -2.13 -5.30
N HIS A 381 7.88 -1.43 -5.99
CA HIS A 381 6.69 -1.98 -6.63
C HIS A 381 6.86 -1.90 -8.14
N SER A 382 6.88 -3.06 -8.80
CA SER A 382 7.00 -3.17 -10.25
C SER A 382 5.69 -3.65 -10.85
N PHE A 383 5.23 -2.95 -11.88
CA PHE A 383 3.93 -3.19 -12.51
C PHE A 383 4.08 -3.70 -13.95
N SER A 384 3.18 -4.58 -14.36
CA SER A 384 3.07 -5.10 -15.73
C SER A 384 1.64 -5.59 -15.98
N ALA A 385 1.26 -5.87 -17.23
CA ALA A 385 -0.08 -6.38 -17.57
C ALA A 385 -0.09 -7.35 -18.76
#